data_AF-A0A147JZG2-F1
#
_entry.id   AF-A0A147JZG2-F1
#
_cell.length_a   1.000
_cell.length_b   1.000
_cell.length_c   1.000
_cell.angle_alpha   90.00
_cell.angle_beta   90.00
_cell.angle_gamma   90.00
#
_symmetry.space_group_name_H-M   'P 1'
#
loop_
_entity.id
_entity.type
_entity.pdbx_description
1 polymer ?
#
loop_
_entity_poly.entity_id
_entity_poly.type
_entity_poly.pdbx_seq_one_letter_code
_entity_poly.pdbx_strand_id
1 'polypeptide(L)'
;MQALKKIFTRAPARPQTEEVESEVPILEVEETAGEEAAEAGKLEPIYVKSVDLQSLNDVQIIANELKSGNIVIIDITALMNQDPAELKRAIDQLKGICHGIGGDIGRLTESKVLVTPRFIRIQFKKAAA
;
A
#
# COMPACT_ATOMS: atom_id res chain seq x y z
N MET A 1 39.89 -51.11 -46.89
CA MET A 1 40.70 -50.93 -45.66
C MET A 1 41.42 -49.59 -45.76
N GLN A 2 41.50 -48.84 -44.64
CA GLN A 2 42.53 -47.86 -44.24
C GLN A 2 43.01 -46.78 -45.25
N ALA A 3 43.37 -45.56 -44.87
CA ALA A 3 43.29 -44.76 -43.66
C ALA A 3 43.77 -43.34 -44.04
N LEU A 4 43.46 -42.39 -43.16
CA LEU A 4 43.78 -40.96 -43.19
C LEU A 4 45.26 -40.62 -43.40
N LYS A 5 45.57 -39.44 -43.99
CA LYS A 5 46.26 -38.35 -43.25
C LYS A 5 46.20 -36.99 -43.96
N LYS A 6 45.92 -35.97 -43.14
CA LYS A 6 45.92 -34.51 -43.34
C LYS A 6 47.26 -34.02 -43.96
N ILE A 7 47.37 -32.85 -44.60
CA ILE A 7 47.62 -31.55 -43.95
C ILE A 7 47.53 -30.40 -44.99
N PHE A 8 46.64 -29.45 -44.70
CA PHE A 8 46.69 -27.97 -44.91
C PHE A 8 47.57 -27.34 -46.01
N THR A 9 46.95 -26.46 -46.82
CA THR A 9 47.39 -25.05 -46.99
C THR A 9 46.32 -24.18 -47.70
N ARG A 10 45.73 -23.27 -46.91
CA ARG A 10 45.35 -21.87 -47.19
C ARG A 10 44.61 -21.51 -48.50
N ALA A 11 43.37 -21.05 -48.34
CA ALA A 11 42.70 -20.11 -49.26
C ALA A 11 42.27 -18.87 -48.44
N PRO A 12 42.27 -17.68 -49.03
CA PRO A 12 40.99 -16.97 -49.07
C PRO A 12 40.75 -16.27 -50.41
N ALA A 13 39.59 -16.54 -51.01
CA ALA A 13 38.99 -15.72 -52.06
C ALA A 13 37.58 -15.29 -51.61
N ARG A 14 37.31 -14.00 -51.86
CA ARG A 14 36.18 -13.13 -51.45
C ARG A 14 34.78 -13.72 -51.67
N PRO A 15 33.76 -13.18 -50.97
CA PRO A 15 32.89 -12.23 -51.68
C PRO A 15 32.48 -11.00 -50.86
N GLN A 16 32.00 -10.00 -51.59
CA GLN A 16 31.41 -8.75 -51.10
C GLN A 16 29.91 -8.96 -50.87
N THR A 17 29.37 -8.36 -49.81
CA THR A 17 27.94 -8.02 -49.69
C THR A 17 27.85 -6.75 -48.85
N GLU A 18 27.40 -5.68 -49.46
CA GLU A 18 26.90 -4.47 -48.80
C GLU A 18 25.61 -4.83 -48.06
N GLU A 19 25.40 -4.32 -46.84
CA GLU A 19 24.06 -4.02 -46.28
C GLU A 19 24.18 -3.34 -44.91
N VAL A 20 23.90 -2.02 -44.93
CA VAL A 20 23.29 -1.16 -43.89
C VAL A 20 23.91 -1.17 -42.48
N GLU A 21 24.75 -0.16 -42.22
CA GLU A 21 25.04 0.31 -40.85
C GLU A 21 23.75 0.85 -40.23
N SER A 22 23.04 0.01 -39.49
CA SER A 22 22.11 0.52 -38.48
C SER A 22 22.97 1.05 -37.33
N GLU A 23 23.17 2.36 -37.28
CA GLU A 23 23.61 3.03 -36.07
C GLU A 23 22.62 2.66 -34.96
N VAL A 24 23.02 1.73 -34.09
CA VAL A 24 22.28 1.47 -32.86
C VAL A 24 22.58 2.69 -31.98
N PRO A 25 21.61 3.54 -31.64
CA PRO A 25 21.85 4.60 -30.68
C PRO A 25 22.19 3.92 -29.36
N ILE A 26 23.46 4.00 -28.96
CA ILE A 26 23.89 3.62 -27.62
C ILE A 26 23.37 4.73 -26.71
N LEU A 27 22.11 4.59 -26.29
CA LEU A 27 21.59 5.32 -25.15
C LEU A 27 22.37 4.79 -23.93
N GLU A 28 23.33 5.57 -23.46
CA GLU A 28 23.86 5.42 -22.11
C GLU A 28 22.66 5.57 -21.16
N VAL A 29 22.12 4.44 -20.73
CA VAL A 29 21.16 4.38 -19.66
C VAL A 29 21.95 4.67 -18.39
N GLU A 30 21.87 5.90 -17.92
CA GLU A 30 22.22 6.18 -16.52
C GLU A 30 21.39 5.22 -15.66
N GLU A 31 22.06 4.27 -15.01
CA GLU A 31 21.48 3.36 -14.03
C GLU A 31 21.05 4.16 -12.79
N THR A 32 19.99 4.94 -12.93
CA THR A 32 19.21 5.50 -11.82
C THR A 32 17.88 4.77 -11.67
N ALA A 33 17.72 3.63 -12.35
CA ALA A 33 16.51 2.78 -12.36
C ALA A 33 16.66 1.50 -11.53
N GLY A 34 17.51 1.51 -10.50
CA GLY A 34 17.80 0.35 -9.65
C GLY A 34 16.98 0.24 -8.35
N GLU A 35 16.31 1.30 -7.93
CA GLU A 35 15.60 1.32 -6.63
C GLU A 35 14.07 1.22 -6.77
N GLU A 36 13.48 1.69 -7.87
CA GLU A 36 12.02 1.74 -8.03
C GLU A 36 11.37 0.38 -8.37
N ALA A 37 12.12 -0.58 -8.93
CA ALA A 37 11.58 -1.90 -9.29
C ALA A 37 11.45 -2.86 -8.09
N ALA A 38 12.11 -2.56 -6.96
CA ALA A 38 12.07 -3.39 -5.75
C ALA A 38 10.94 -2.99 -4.78
N GLU A 39 10.30 -1.84 -4.97
CA GLU A 39 9.21 -1.37 -4.10
C GLU A 39 7.83 -1.87 -4.51
N ALA A 40 7.63 -2.21 -5.79
CA ALA A 40 6.34 -2.67 -6.34
C ALA A 40 5.82 -4.02 -5.79
N GLY A 41 6.57 -4.67 -4.88
CA GLY A 41 6.22 -5.94 -4.26
C GLY A 41 6.24 -5.95 -2.72
N LYS A 42 6.52 -4.82 -2.06
CA LYS A 42 6.45 -4.76 -0.59
C LYS A 42 5.01 -4.47 -0.17
N LEU A 43 4.39 -5.45 0.50
CA LEU A 43 3.15 -5.22 1.24
C LEU A 43 3.45 -4.21 2.35
N GLU A 44 2.86 -3.02 2.26
CA GLU A 44 2.91 -2.07 3.37
C GLU A 44 2.19 -2.68 4.59
N PRO A 45 2.78 -2.59 5.79
CA PRO A 45 2.14 -3.09 7.00
C PRO A 45 0.89 -2.27 7.33
N ILE A 46 -0.19 -2.95 7.71
CA ILE A 46 -1.37 -2.29 8.28
C ILE A 46 -1.09 -1.94 9.73
N TYR A 47 -1.27 -0.66 10.08
CA TYR A 47 -1.07 -0.18 11.45
C TYR A 47 -2.39 -0.15 12.23
N VAL A 48 -2.26 -0.35 13.54
CA VAL A 48 -3.28 0.03 14.52
C VAL A 48 -2.81 1.32 15.18
N LYS A 49 -3.53 2.42 14.96
CA LYS A 49 -3.18 3.75 15.47
C LYS A 49 -4.13 4.18 16.58
N SER A 50 -3.64 4.95 17.53
CA SER A 50 -4.45 5.60 18.56
C SER A 50 -4.57 7.08 18.25
N VAL A 51 -5.78 7.63 18.31
CA VAL A 51 -6.06 9.05 18.06
C VAL A 51 -7.01 9.57 19.13
N ASP A 52 -6.71 10.75 19.67
CA ASP A 52 -7.60 11.42 20.60
C ASP A 52 -8.59 12.31 19.82
N LEU A 53 -9.88 12.13 20.06
CA LEU A 53 -10.93 12.93 19.44
C LEU A 53 -11.15 14.18 20.30
N GLN A 54 -10.46 15.27 19.97
CA GLN A 54 -10.54 16.54 20.69
C GLN A 54 -11.54 17.50 20.03
N SER A 55 -11.73 17.38 18.72
CA SER A 55 -12.63 18.23 17.94
C SER A 55 -13.14 17.51 16.68
N LEU A 56 -14.09 18.12 15.97
CA LEU A 56 -14.56 17.62 14.67
C LEU A 56 -13.46 17.57 13.59
N ASN A 57 -12.35 18.29 13.73
CA ASN A 57 -11.24 18.23 12.75
C ASN A 57 -10.56 16.86 12.76
N ASP A 58 -10.48 16.21 13.91
CA ASP A 58 -9.82 14.91 14.07
C ASP A 58 -10.58 13.80 13.33
N VAL A 59 -11.87 13.99 13.07
CA VAL A 59 -12.69 13.08 12.24
C VAL A 59 -12.08 12.93 10.84
N GLN A 60 -11.55 14.02 10.26
CA GLN A 60 -10.92 13.99 8.94
C GLN A 60 -9.58 13.24 8.97
N ILE A 61 -8.81 13.38 10.05
CA ILE A 61 -7.55 12.67 10.26
C ILE A 61 -7.84 11.16 10.29
N ILE A 62 -8.82 10.75 11.10
CA ILE A 62 -9.25 9.35 11.22
C ILE A 62 -9.75 8.82 9.86
N ALA A 63 -10.51 9.62 9.11
CA ALA A 63 -11.00 9.24 7.79
C ALA A 63 -9.86 8.95 6.80
N ASN A 64 -8.78 9.73 6.85
CA ASN A 64 -7.61 9.52 6.01
C ASN A 64 -6.88 8.24 6.39
N GLU A 65 -6.71 7.98 7.69
CA GLU A 65 -6.11 6.73 8.17
C GLU A 65 -6.89 5.48 7.73
N LEU A 66 -8.23 5.55 7.78
CA LEU A 66 -9.09 4.48 7.28
C LEU A 66 -8.94 4.26 5.77
N LYS A 67 -8.77 5.34 4.99
CA LYS A 67 -8.51 5.25 3.53
C LYS A 67 -7.14 4.65 3.22
N SER A 68 -6.14 4.92 4.06
CA SER A 68 -4.82 4.28 4.00
C SER A 68 -4.82 2.81 4.44
N GLY A 69 -5.96 2.27 4.89
CA GLY A 69 -6.08 0.87 5.30
C GLY A 69 -5.67 0.61 6.75
N ASN A 70 -5.46 1.65 7.56
CA ASN A 70 -5.12 1.50 8.97
C ASN A 70 -6.37 1.33 9.85
N ILE A 71 -6.22 0.62 10.97
CA ILE A 71 -7.23 0.52 12.02
C ILE A 71 -6.99 1.64 13.03
N VAL A 72 -8.05 2.28 13.52
CA VAL A 72 -7.91 3.38 14.48
C VAL A 72 -8.71 3.12 15.75
N ILE A 73 -8.04 3.23 16.89
CA ILE A 73 -8.63 3.31 18.22
C ILE A 73 -8.75 4.78 18.58
N ILE A 74 -9.96 5.22 18.85
CA ILE A 74 -10.30 6.60 19.11
C ILE A 74 -10.61 6.76 20.60
N ASP A 75 -9.88 7.63 21.28
CA ASP A 75 -10.23 8.06 22.64
C ASP A 75 -11.21 9.23 22.56
N ILE A 76 -12.40 9.05 23.13
CA ILE A 76 -13.48 10.05 23.11
C ILE A 76 -13.63 10.80 24.44
N THR A 77 -12.72 10.57 25.41
CA THR A 77 -12.82 11.14 26.77
C THR A 77 -12.90 12.67 26.76
N ALA A 78 -12.18 13.35 25.86
CA ALA A 78 -12.17 14.80 25.77
C ALA A 78 -13.57 15.35 25.42
N LEU A 79 -14.14 14.92 24.30
CA LEU A 79 -15.48 15.35 23.88
C LEU A 79 -16.60 14.83 24.80
N MET A 80 -16.44 13.66 25.44
CA MET A 80 -17.39 13.20 26.45
C MET A 80 -17.54 14.19 27.61
N ASN A 81 -16.43 14.80 28.05
CA ASN A 81 -16.42 15.72 29.18
C ASN A 81 -16.74 17.16 28.77
N GLN A 82 -16.38 17.57 27.56
CA GLN A 82 -16.53 18.95 27.09
C GLN A 82 -17.90 19.19 26.43
N ASP A 83 -18.23 18.42 25.39
CA ASP A 83 -19.46 18.58 24.62
C ASP A 83 -19.97 17.23 24.09
N PRO A 84 -20.89 16.57 24.83
CA PRO A 84 -21.52 15.33 24.40
C PRO A 84 -22.32 15.45 23.09
N ALA A 85 -22.80 16.65 22.74
CA ALA A 85 -23.53 16.86 21.49
C ALA A 85 -22.56 16.89 20.29
N GLU A 86 -21.38 17.51 20.45
CA GLU A 86 -20.30 17.45 19.46
C GLU A 86 -19.79 16.02 19.29
N LEU A 87 -19.58 15.29 20.39
CA LEU A 87 -19.24 13.87 20.35
C LEU A 87 -20.22 13.06 19.50
N LYS A 88 -21.53 13.24 19.73
CA LYS A 88 -22.56 12.53 18.96
C LYS A 88 -22.42 12.83 17.46
N ARG A 89 -22.20 14.10 17.09
CA ARG A 89 -21.99 14.50 15.69
C ARG A 89 -20.74 13.84 15.10
N ALA A 90 -19.62 13.84 15.84
CA ALA A 90 -18.38 13.21 15.41
C ALA A 90 -18.57 11.70 15.16
N ILE A 91 -19.22 11.00 16.09
CA ILE A 91 -19.52 9.57 15.96
C ILE A 91 -20.46 9.30 14.77
N ASP A 92 -21.49 10.12 14.57
CA ASP A 92 -22.42 9.94 13.45
C ASP A 92 -21.73 10.18 12.09
N GLN A 93 -20.78 11.13 12.01
CA GLN A 93 -19.93 11.32 10.84
C GLN A 93 -19.01 10.11 10.60
N LEU A 94 -18.34 9.60 11.63
CA LEU A 94 -17.48 8.42 11.55
C LEU A 94 -18.25 7.18 11.10
N LYS A 95 -19.48 6.98 11.58
CA LYS A 95 -20.37 5.91 11.09
C LYS A 95 -20.64 6.03 9.59
N GLY A 96 -20.95 7.25 9.12
CA GLY A 96 -21.16 7.52 7.70
C GLY A 96 -19.93 7.20 6.86
N ILE A 97 -18.75 7.60 7.33
CA ILE A 97 -17.47 7.32 6.67
C ILE A 97 -17.18 5.81 6.63
N CYS A 98 -17.30 5.12 7.77
CA CYS A 98 -17.07 3.69 7.86
C CYS A 98 -18.02 2.92 6.93
N HIS A 99 -19.31 3.31 6.90
CA HIS A 99 -20.29 2.71 6.00
C HIS A 99 -19.95 2.96 4.51
N GLY A 100 -19.55 4.19 4.17
CA GLY A 100 -19.18 4.57 2.80
C GLY A 100 -17.93 3.83 2.28
N ILE A 101 -16.96 3.54 3.15
CA ILE A 101 -15.75 2.77 2.80
C ILE A 101 -16.02 1.25 2.83
N GLY A 102 -17.13 0.81 3.44
CA GLY A 102 -17.42 -0.60 3.67
C GLY A 102 -16.61 -1.20 4.83
N GLY A 103 -16.20 -0.35 5.77
CA GLY A 103 -15.56 -0.73 7.03
C GLY A 103 -16.56 -1.04 8.14
N ASP A 104 -16.08 -0.97 9.37
CA ASP A 104 -16.86 -1.27 10.57
C ASP A 104 -16.49 -0.33 11.73
N ILE A 105 -17.44 -0.10 12.64
CA ILE A 105 -17.28 0.77 13.80
C ILE A 105 -17.89 0.11 15.03
N GLY A 106 -17.15 0.11 16.13
CA GLY A 106 -17.54 -0.58 17.35
C GLY A 106 -17.05 0.12 18.59
N ARG A 107 -17.89 0.20 19.62
CA ARG A 107 -17.47 0.71 20.92
C ARG A 107 -16.65 -0.35 21.67
N LEU A 108 -15.41 -0.02 22.01
CA LEU A 108 -14.48 -0.93 22.71
C LEU A 108 -14.65 -0.83 24.23
N THR A 109 -14.77 0.39 24.75
CA THR A 109 -15.04 0.68 26.17
C THR A 109 -15.98 1.89 26.29
N GLU A 110 -16.25 2.37 27.50
CA GLU A 110 -17.05 3.60 27.68
C GLU A 110 -16.43 4.82 27.00
N SER A 111 -15.09 4.90 26.98
CA SER A 111 -14.33 6.04 26.45
C SER A 111 -13.54 5.76 25.18
N LYS A 112 -13.60 4.54 24.63
CA LYS A 112 -12.85 4.16 23.42
C LYS A 112 -13.74 3.55 22.35
N VAL A 113 -13.53 3.98 21.12
CA VAL A 113 -14.23 3.52 19.91
C VAL A 113 -13.20 2.99 18.92
N LEU A 114 -13.50 1.85 18.31
CA LEU A 114 -12.70 1.25 17.26
C LEU A 114 -13.36 1.52 15.91
N VAL A 115 -12.56 1.96 14.93
CA VAL A 115 -12.97 2.06 13.53
C VAL A 115 -12.01 1.26 12.67
N THR A 116 -12.56 0.62 11.65
CA THR A 116 -11.82 -0.31 10.80
C THR A 116 -12.11 -0.05 9.32
N PRO A 117 -11.11 -0.21 8.44
CA PRO A 117 -11.26 -0.03 7.00
C PRO A 117 -11.97 -1.23 6.36
N ARG A 118 -12.11 -1.19 5.03
CA ARG A 118 -12.71 -2.29 4.26
C ARG A 118 -11.99 -3.62 4.52
N PHE A 119 -12.74 -4.72 4.45
CA PHE A 119 -12.28 -6.10 4.68
C PHE A 119 -11.94 -6.47 6.13
N ILE A 120 -12.13 -5.54 7.07
CA ILE A 120 -11.96 -5.77 8.50
C ILE A 120 -13.33 -5.66 9.17
N ARG A 121 -13.65 -6.62 10.05
CA ARG A 121 -14.92 -6.68 10.79
C ARG A 121 -14.65 -6.82 12.27
N ILE A 122 -15.45 -6.14 13.09
CA ILE A 122 -15.28 -6.14 14.54
C ILE A 122 -16.20 -7.22 15.13
N GLN A 123 -15.61 -8.19 15.85
CA GLN A 123 -16.36 -9.23 16.55
C GLN A 123 -16.08 -9.16 18.06
N PHE A 124 -17.00 -8.54 18.81
CA PHE A 124 -16.92 -8.55 20.27
C PHE A 124 -17.48 -9.84 20.84
N LYS A 125 -16.78 -10.44 21.82
CA LYS A 125 -17.38 -11.49 22.64
C LYS A 125 -18.52 -10.88 23.44
N LYS A 126 -19.69 -11.53 23.44
CA LYS A 126 -20.72 -11.21 24.43
C LYS A 126 -20.14 -11.52 25.81
N ALA A 127 -20.10 -10.54 26.69
CA ALA A 127 -19.92 -10.81 28.11
C ALA A 127 -21.11 -11.68 28.55
N ALA A 128 -20.83 -12.83 29.16
CA ALA A 128 -21.86 -13.58 29.86
C ALA A 128 -22.36 -12.67 31.00
N ALA A 129 -23.64 -12.32 30.95
CA ALA A 129 -24.31 -11.53 31.97
C ALA A 129 -24.50 -12.34 33.25
#